data_AF-A0A378YH86-F1
#
_entry.id   AF-A0A378YH86-F1
#
_cell.length_a   1.000
_cell.length_b   1.000
_cell.length_c   1.000
_cell.angle_alpha   90.00
_cell.angle_beta   90.00
_cell.angle_gamma   90.00
#
_symmetry.space_group_name_H-M   'P 1'
#
loop_
_entity.id
_entity.type
_entity.pdbx_description
1 polymer ?
#
loop_
_entity_poly.entity_id
_entity_poly.type
_entity_poly.pdbx_seq_one_letter_code
_entity_poly.pdbx_strand_id
1 'polypeptide(L)'
;MTVGFDPEKMRALATHIRDRANAISGKAPVAGTSRDAARSQEGGGMAHSAIAVSIEETLKTLDTVLENYHVRTLREIADKTDASAAMAETMDNNNAEMMPR
;
A
#
# COMPACT_ATOMS: atom_id res chain seq x y z
N MET A 1 -2.08 29.26 -20.30
CA MET A 1 -2.98 28.41 -19.47
C MET A 1 -2.12 27.27 -18.95
N THR A 2 -1.42 27.49 -17.83
CA THR A 2 -0.53 26.49 -17.23
C THR A 2 -1.41 25.47 -16.53
N VAL A 3 -1.49 24.27 -17.08
CA VAL A 3 -2.24 23.18 -16.45
C VAL A 3 -1.63 22.94 -15.06
N GLY A 4 -2.47 22.87 -14.03
CA GLY A 4 -2.10 22.86 -12.62
C GLY A 4 -1.41 21.58 -12.15
N PHE A 5 -0.25 21.26 -12.70
CA PHE A 5 0.62 20.17 -12.25
C PHE A 5 1.82 20.78 -11.55
N ASP A 6 1.86 20.62 -10.22
CA ASP A 6 2.98 21.03 -9.37
C ASP A 6 3.76 19.75 -9.01
N PRO A 7 4.93 19.52 -9.63
CA PRO A 7 5.70 18.29 -9.43
C PRO A 7 6.10 18.06 -7.97
N GLU A 8 6.34 19.12 -7.20
CA GLU A 8 6.69 19.04 -5.78
C GLU A 8 5.50 18.50 -4.97
N LYS A 9 4.30 19.04 -5.21
CA LYS A 9 3.08 18.52 -4.59
C LYS A 9 2.76 17.09 -4.99
N MET A 10 3.05 16.70 -6.23
CA MET A 10 2.87 15.33 -6.71
C MET A 10 3.81 14.35 -5.99
N ARG A 11 5.09 14.70 -5.81
CA ARG A 11 6.03 13.89 -5.02
C ARG A 11 5.65 13.80 -3.55
N ALA A 12 5.19 14.91 -2.97
CA ALA A 12 4.68 14.90 -1.60
C ALA A 12 3.48 13.96 -1.45
N LEU A 13 2.56 13.97 -2.43
CA LEU A 13 1.42 13.05 -2.47
C LEU A 13 1.88 11.58 -2.61
N ALA A 14 2.80 11.28 -3.52
CA ALA A 14 3.34 9.93 -3.71
C ALA A 14 3.98 9.40 -2.41
N THR A 15 4.76 10.24 -1.73
CA THR A 15 5.36 9.92 -0.43
C THR A 15 4.28 9.61 0.61
N HIS A 16 3.28 10.47 0.73
CA HIS A 16 2.17 10.26 1.68
C HIS A 16 1.41 8.95 1.39
N ILE A 17 1.19 8.61 0.11
CA ILE A 17 0.54 7.35 -0.28
C ILE A 17 1.40 6.14 0.12
N ARG A 18 2.73 6.21 -0.05
CA ARG A 18 3.65 5.15 0.41
C ARG A 18 3.62 4.98 1.92
N ASP A 19 3.58 6.09 2.67
CA ASP A 19 3.47 6.03 4.14
C ASP A 19 2.18 5.34 4.58
N ARG A 20 1.06 5.59 3.88
CA ARG A 20 -0.21 4.88 4.15
C ARG A 20 -0.11 3.41 3.80
N ALA A 21 0.52 3.05 2.68
CA ALA A 21 0.76 1.66 2.32
C ALA A 21 1.62 0.94 3.39
N ASN A 22 2.66 1.60 3.89
CA ASN A 22 3.53 1.07 4.95
C ASN A 22 2.77 0.94 6.28
N ALA A 23 1.94 1.91 6.63
CA ALA A 23 1.11 1.85 7.84
C ALA A 23 0.13 0.68 7.79
N ILE A 24 -0.49 0.39 6.64
CA ILE A 24 -1.37 -0.78 6.44
C ILE A 24 -0.56 -2.07 6.51
N SER A 25 0.58 -2.13 5.81
CA SER A 25 1.47 -3.30 5.83
C SER A 25 1.94 -3.64 7.24
N GLY A 26 2.19 -2.64 8.09
CA GLY A 26 2.57 -2.85 9.50
C GLY A 26 1.45 -3.35 10.41
N LYS A 27 0.20 -3.48 9.90
CA LYS A 27 -0.92 -4.11 10.61
C LYS A 27 -1.15 -5.57 10.21
N ALA A 28 -0.51 -6.01 9.13
CA ALA A 28 -0.50 -7.41 8.73
C ALA A 28 0.75 -8.11 9.30
N PRO A 29 0.65 -9.40 9.66
CA PRO A 29 -0.56 -10.21 9.70
C PRO A 29 -1.48 -9.84 10.88
N VAL A 30 -2.79 -9.78 10.63
CA VAL A 30 -3.79 -9.43 11.64
C VAL A 30 -3.89 -10.55 12.66
N ALA A 31 -3.57 -10.22 13.92
CA ALA A 31 -3.58 -11.14 15.05
C ALA A 31 -2.77 -12.43 14.82
N GLY A 32 -1.69 -12.38 14.02
CA GLY A 32 -0.95 -13.56 13.54
C GLY A 32 -0.67 -14.61 14.61
N THR A 33 0.01 -14.23 15.70
CA THR A 33 0.35 -15.18 16.79
C THR A 33 -0.88 -15.77 17.47
N SER A 34 -1.90 -14.95 17.78
CA SER A 34 -3.12 -15.42 18.44
C SER A 34 -3.99 -16.30 17.52
N ARG A 35 -4.03 -15.95 16.23
CA ARG A 35 -4.71 -16.72 15.19
C ARG A 35 -4.07 -18.09 15.04
N ASP A 36 -2.75 -18.14 14.87
CA ASP A 36 -2.04 -19.41 14.65
C ASP A 36 -2.06 -20.28 15.92
N ALA A 37 -2.04 -19.67 17.11
CA ALA A 37 -2.20 -20.36 18.39
C ALA A 37 -3.60 -20.96 18.59
N ALA A 38 -4.65 -20.36 18.02
CA ALA A 38 -6.04 -20.80 18.21
C ALA A 38 -6.30 -22.24 17.71
N ARG A 39 -5.50 -22.71 16.75
CA ARG A 39 -5.53 -24.10 16.26
C ARG A 39 -4.35 -24.96 16.72
N SER A 40 -3.40 -24.39 17.47
CA SER A 40 -2.23 -25.16 17.91
C SER A 40 -2.64 -26.31 18.84
N GLN A 41 -2.17 -27.52 18.55
CA GLN A 41 -2.40 -28.68 19.40
C GLN A 41 -1.58 -28.63 20.69
N GLU A 42 -0.45 -27.91 20.69
CA GLU A 42 0.44 -27.76 21.84
C GLU A 42 -0.10 -26.80 22.92
N GLY A 43 -0.99 -25.86 22.57
CA GLY A 43 -1.50 -24.83 23.47
C GLY A 43 -2.90 -25.05 24.04
N GLY A 44 -3.51 -26.23 23.84
CA GLY A 44 -4.93 -26.44 24.18
C GLY A 44 -5.90 -25.69 23.25
N GLY A 45 -5.46 -25.39 22.02
CA GLY A 45 -6.25 -24.71 21.02
C GLY A 45 -7.47 -25.52 20.57
N MET A 46 -8.42 -24.84 19.94
CA MET A 46 -9.69 -25.42 19.50
C MET A 46 -9.56 -26.01 18.09
N ALA A 47 -8.59 -26.91 17.86
CA ALA A 47 -8.22 -27.42 16.54
C ALA A 47 -9.38 -28.05 15.73
N HIS A 48 -10.41 -28.56 16.42
CA HIS A 48 -11.61 -29.16 15.83
C HIS A 48 -12.85 -28.25 15.86
N SER A 49 -12.73 -27.02 16.35
CA SER A 49 -13.83 -26.06 16.37
C SER A 49 -13.99 -25.40 15.01
N ALA A 50 -15.16 -25.58 14.41
CA ALA A 50 -15.54 -24.89 13.17
C ALA A 50 -15.43 -23.35 13.29
N ILE A 51 -15.69 -22.80 14.49
CA ILE A 51 -15.57 -21.37 14.75
C ILE A 51 -14.11 -20.92 14.70
N ALA A 52 -13.20 -21.67 15.32
CA ALA A 52 -11.77 -21.34 15.31
C ALA A 52 -11.17 -21.40 13.90
N VAL A 53 -11.58 -22.39 13.10
CA VAL A 53 -11.21 -22.51 11.69
C VAL A 53 -11.72 -21.31 10.88
N SER A 54 -13.00 -20.98 11.02
CA SER A 54 -13.61 -19.86 10.27
C SER A 54 -12.96 -18.51 10.62
N ILE A 55 -12.64 -18.26 11.90
CA ILE A 55 -11.94 -17.05 12.33
C ILE A 55 -10.54 -16.99 11.70
N GLU A 56 -9.78 -18.08 11.75
CA GLU A 56 -8.44 -18.12 11.14
C GLU A 56 -8.48 -17.86 9.64
N GLU A 57 -9.36 -18.54 8.91
CA GLU A 57 -9.48 -18.38 7.46
C GLU A 57 -9.90 -16.96 7.10
N THR A 58 -10.82 -16.36 7.87
CA THR A 58 -11.25 -14.97 7.68
C THR A 58 -10.08 -14.01 7.90
N LEU A 59 -9.29 -14.21 8.96
CA LEU A 59 -8.13 -13.36 9.25
C LEU A 59 -7.02 -13.52 8.21
N LYS A 60 -6.74 -14.73 7.73
CA LYS A 60 -5.80 -14.98 6.61
C LYS A 60 -6.28 -14.36 5.30
N THR A 61 -7.58 -14.41 5.05
CA THR A 61 -8.19 -13.75 3.89
C THR A 61 -8.07 -12.24 4.01
N LEU A 62 -8.27 -11.68 5.20
CA LEU A 62 -8.05 -10.26 5.47
C LEU A 62 -6.59 -9.86 5.22
N ASP A 63 -5.62 -10.65 5.67
CA ASP A 63 -4.20 -10.42 5.36
C ASP A 63 -3.95 -10.37 3.85
N THR A 64 -4.56 -11.31 3.10
CA THR A 64 -4.47 -11.34 1.63
C THR A 64 -5.02 -10.07 1.00
N VAL A 65 -6.16 -9.56 1.47
CA VAL A 65 -6.76 -8.32 0.96
C VAL A 65 -5.90 -7.10 1.33
N LEU A 66 -5.38 -7.03 2.55
CA LEU A 66 -4.54 -5.93 3.00
C LEU A 66 -3.23 -5.87 2.21
N GLU A 67 -2.49 -6.98 2.12
CA GLU A 67 -1.17 -7.02 1.49
C GLU A 67 -1.25 -7.05 -0.04
N ASN A 68 -2.02 -8.00 -0.60
CA ASN A 68 -1.99 -8.26 -2.04
C ASN A 68 -2.88 -7.31 -2.84
N TYR A 69 -3.88 -6.70 -2.20
CA TYR A 69 -4.76 -5.75 -2.86
C TYR A 69 -4.47 -4.31 -2.45
N HIS A 70 -4.68 -3.93 -1.19
CA HIS A 70 -4.58 -2.51 -0.79
C HIS A 70 -3.15 -1.98 -0.82
N VAL A 71 -2.20 -2.66 -0.17
CA VAL A 71 -0.80 -2.21 -0.14
C VAL A 71 -0.22 -2.15 -1.54
N ARG A 72 -0.45 -3.18 -2.36
CA ARG A 72 -0.03 -3.19 -3.77
C ARG A 72 -0.63 -2.02 -4.56
N THR A 73 -1.95 -1.83 -4.49
CA THR A 73 -2.63 -0.76 -5.23
C THR A 73 -2.12 0.61 -4.83
N LEU A 74 -1.92 0.86 -3.53
CA LEU A 74 -1.38 2.14 -3.05
C LEU A 74 0.05 2.39 -3.54
N ARG A 75 0.91 1.36 -3.54
CA ARG A 75 2.26 1.46 -4.11
C ARG A 75 2.23 1.80 -5.60
N GLU A 76 1.39 1.12 -6.37
CA GLU A 76 1.21 1.40 -7.80
C GLU A 76 0.72 2.83 -8.06
N ILE A 77 -0.17 3.37 -7.23
CA ILE A 77 -0.63 4.76 -7.33
C ILE A 77 0.51 5.74 -7.02
N ALA A 78 1.30 5.48 -5.97
CA ALA A 78 2.44 6.32 -5.64
C ALA A 78 3.46 6.36 -6.78
N ASP A 79 3.77 5.20 -7.35
CA ASP A 79 4.74 5.08 -8.45
C ASP A 79 4.25 5.79 -9.73
N LYS A 80 2.95 5.65 -10.06
CA LYS A 80 2.34 6.41 -11.17
C LYS A 80 2.36 7.92 -10.93
N THR A 81 2.18 8.35 -9.69
CA THR A 81 2.21 9.77 -9.31
C THR A 81 3.61 10.35 -9.46
N ASP A 82 4.64 9.62 -9.02
CA ASP A 82 6.04 10.01 -9.22
C ASP A 82 6.44 10.03 -10.69
N ALA A 83 6.02 9.03 -11.46
CA ALA A 83 6.27 9.00 -12.90
C ALA A 83 5.65 10.22 -13.60
N SER A 84 4.44 10.61 -13.18
CA SER A 84 3.76 11.79 -13.71
C SER A 84 4.47 13.09 -13.30
N ALA A 85 5.01 13.17 -12.07
CA ALA A 85 5.80 14.32 -11.63
C ALA A 85 7.10 14.46 -12.46
N ALA A 86 7.80 13.35 -12.72
CA ALA A 86 9.01 13.34 -13.54
C ALA A 86 8.73 13.75 -15.00
N MET A 87 7.58 13.34 -15.56
CA MET A 87 7.15 13.78 -16.89
C MET A 87 6.89 15.28 -16.92
N ALA A 88 6.22 15.83 -15.90
CA ALA A 88 5.95 17.27 -15.81
C ALA A 88 7.24 18.09 -15.78
N GLU A 89 8.23 17.70 -14.97
CA GLU A 89 9.53 18.37 -14.92
C GLU A 89 10.30 18.30 -16.25
N THR A 90 10.21 17.16 -16.94
CA THR A 90 10.83 17.00 -18.26
C THR A 90 10.20 17.96 -19.27
N MET A 91 8.87 18.14 -19.22
CA MET A 91 8.17 19.10 -20.08
C MET A 91 8.56 20.55 -19.75
N ASP A 92 8.68 20.89 -18.46
CA ASP A 92 9.09 22.24 -18.04
C ASP A 92 10.53 22.55 -18.46
N ASN A 93 11.46 21.59 -18.32
CA ASN A 93 12.84 21.75 -18.77
C ASN A 93 12.92 21.93 -20.29
N ASN A 94 12.21 21.11 -21.07
CA ASN A 94 12.17 21.22 -22.53
C ASN A 94 11.59 22.57 -22.99
N ASN A 95 10.55 23.07 -22.30
CA ASN A 95 9.97 24.38 -22.59
C ASN A 95 10.96 25.52 -22.29
N ALA A 96 11.73 25.40 -21.20
CA ALA A 96 12.76 26.38 -20.85
C ALA A 96 13.91 26.41 -21.87
N GLU A 97 14.30 25.26 -22.42
CA GLU A 97 15.34 25.16 -23.46
C GLU A 97 14.88 25.70 -24.82
N MET A 98 13.60 25.57 -25.17
CA MET A 98 13.02 26.08 -26.43
C MET A 98 12.76 27.60 -26.43
N MET A 99 12.76 28.26 -25.27
CA MET A 99 12.69 29.72 -25.15
C MET A 99 13.95 30.29 -24.45
N PRO A 100 15.13 30.20 -25.10
CA PRO A 100 16.31 30.89 -24.60
C PRO A 100 16.05 32.40 -24.67
N ARG A 101 16.27 33.09 -23.55
CA ARG A 101 16.25 34.57 -23.49
C ARG A 101 17.32 35.19 -24.37
#